data_AF-A0A2V8QTG1-F1
#
_entry.id   AF-A0A2V8QTG1-F1
#
_cell.length_a   1.000
_cell.length_b   1.000
_cell.length_c   1.000
_cell.angle_alpha   90.00
_cell.angle_beta   90.00
_cell.angle_gamma   90.00
#
_symmetry.space_group_name_H-M   'P 1'
#
loop_
_entity.id
_entity.type
_entity.pdbx_description
1 polymer ?
#
loop_
_entity_poly.entity_id
_entity_poly.type
_entity_poly.pdbx_seq_one_letter_code
_entity_poly.pdbx_strand_id
1 'polypeptide(L)'
;MRYDASYFVIDYPGGDVPAEVGVCTDEVIRSYRAVGVDLQREVHEDMGRAFDSYPHRWGLKKTDSNIDHRRVPNLMTFFDRQGASLPVSSDARDYKPG
;
A
#
# COMPACT_ATOMS: atom_id res chain seq x y z
N MET A 1 4.59 -1.04 18.60
CA MET A 1 5.07 -1.24 17.22
C MET A 1 6.42 -0.58 17.08
N ARG A 2 7.43 -1.30 16.59
CA ARG A 2 8.79 -0.80 16.30
C ARG A 2 8.91 -0.52 14.81
N TYR A 3 9.56 0.59 14.45
CA TYR A 3 9.88 0.86 13.06
C TYR A 3 10.81 -0.22 12.51
N ASP A 4 10.38 -0.95 11.49
CA ASP A 4 11.16 -1.98 10.81
C ASP A 4 10.80 -2.04 9.32
N ALA A 5 11.73 -1.58 8.47
CA ALA A 5 11.57 -1.55 7.02
C ALA A 5 12.11 -2.83 6.34
N SER A 6 12.39 -3.88 7.10
CA SER A 6 12.91 -5.14 6.56
C SER A 6 11.91 -5.82 5.63
N TYR A 7 12.45 -6.62 4.71
CA TYR A 7 11.67 -7.52 3.88
C TYR A 7 11.22 -8.73 4.70
N PHE A 8 9.97 -9.12 4.54
CA PHE A 8 9.39 -10.32 5.16
C PHE A 8 8.72 -11.15 4.09
N VAL A 9 8.84 -12.47 4.17
CA VAL A 9 7.97 -13.37 3.42
C VAL A 9 6.69 -13.55 4.23
N ILE A 10 5.54 -13.29 3.62
CA ILE A 10 4.24 -13.29 4.27
C ILE A 10 3.24 -14.08 3.43
N ASP A 11 2.17 -14.54 4.06
CA ASP A 11 1.09 -15.25 3.37
C ASP A 11 0.40 -14.35 2.33
N TYR A 12 -0.26 -14.96 1.35
CA TYR A 12 -1.04 -14.26 0.35
C TYR A 12 -2.29 -15.05 -0.04
N PRO A 13 -3.49 -14.43 -0.07
CA PRO A 13 -3.79 -13.08 0.42
C PRO A 13 -3.88 -13.03 1.96
N GLY A 14 -3.98 -11.83 2.54
CA GLY A 14 -4.18 -11.63 3.98
C GLY A 14 -2.91 -11.72 4.85
N GLY A 15 -1.72 -11.72 4.27
CA GLY A 15 -0.47 -11.65 5.02
C GLY A 15 -0.26 -10.30 5.73
N ASP A 16 0.53 -10.36 6.79
CA ASP A 16 1.00 -9.18 7.54
C ASP A 16 2.41 -9.48 8.08
N VAL A 17 3.17 -8.43 8.35
CA VAL A 17 4.43 -8.53 9.10
C VAL A 17 4.16 -8.82 10.58
N PRO A 18 5.17 -9.24 11.36
CA PRO A 18 4.98 -9.45 12.80
C PRO A 18 4.34 -8.23 13.48
N ALA A 19 3.39 -8.47 14.39
CA ALA A 19 2.55 -7.41 14.97
C ALA A 19 3.36 -6.35 15.73
N GLU A 20 4.52 -6.74 16.25
CA GLU A 20 5.45 -5.88 16.96
C GLU A 20 6.23 -4.92 16.03
N VAL A 21 6.22 -5.12 14.72
CA VAL A 21 6.95 -4.30 13.74
C VAL A 21 6.06 -3.67 12.67
N GLY A 22 6.61 -2.65 12.01
CA GLY A 22 6.17 -2.19 10.69
C GLY A 22 6.60 -0.76 10.37
N VAL A 23 6.08 -0.26 9.26
CA VAL A 23 6.26 1.11 8.78
C VAL A 23 4.90 1.80 8.61
N CYS A 24 4.90 3.07 8.20
CA CYS A 24 3.66 3.85 8.03
C CYS A 24 2.61 3.18 7.11
N THR A 25 3.04 2.45 6.08
CA THR A 25 2.13 1.73 5.18
C THR A 25 1.46 0.54 5.85
N ASP A 26 2.12 -0.12 6.80
CA ASP A 26 1.56 -1.26 7.54
C ASP A 26 0.37 -0.83 8.41
N GLU A 27 0.39 0.40 8.95
CA GLU A 27 -0.76 0.99 9.64
C GLU A 27 -1.94 1.24 8.68
N VAL A 28 -1.68 1.74 7.47
CA VAL A 28 -2.72 1.93 6.43
C VAL A 28 -3.33 0.58 6.04
N ILE A 29 -2.50 -0.43 5.80
CA ILE A 29 -2.93 -1.79 5.43
C ILE A 29 -3.86 -2.37 6.50
N ARG A 30 -3.44 -2.32 7.78
CA ARG A 30 -4.24 -2.82 8.90
C ARG A 30 -5.57 -2.05 9.07
N SER A 31 -5.57 -0.75 8.81
CA SER A 31 -6.78 0.09 8.88
C SER A 31 -7.81 -0.29 7.81
N TYR A 32 -7.37 -0.51 6.56
CA TYR A 32 -8.25 -1.00 5.49
C TYR A 32 -8.74 -2.43 5.79
N ARG A 33 -7.88 -3.28 6.36
CA ARG A 33 -8.26 -4.65 6.71
C ARG A 33 -9.34 -4.70 7.78
N ALA A 34 -9.30 -3.78 8.76
CA ALA A 34 -10.35 -3.66 9.78
C ALA A 34 -11.73 -3.33 9.19
N VAL A 35 -11.80 -2.74 7.99
CA VAL A 35 -13.04 -2.46 7.26
C VAL A 35 -13.30 -3.44 6.11
N GLY A 36 -12.59 -4.57 6.08
CA GLY A 36 -12.83 -5.66 5.13
C GLY A 36 -12.11 -5.53 3.78
N VAL A 37 -11.14 -4.61 3.65
CA VAL A 37 -10.35 -4.42 2.43
C VAL A 37 -8.92 -4.89 2.64
N ASP A 38 -8.47 -5.88 1.86
CA ASP A 38 -7.10 -6.36 1.92
C ASP A 38 -6.21 -5.66 0.87
N LEU A 39 -5.56 -4.57 1.26
CA LEU A 39 -4.67 -3.82 0.36
C LEU A 39 -3.50 -4.67 -0.17
N GLN A 40 -3.09 -5.75 0.51
CA GLN A 40 -2.11 -6.67 -0.05
C GLN A 40 -2.58 -7.25 -1.38
N ARG A 41 -3.81 -7.79 -1.39
CA ARG A 41 -4.44 -8.35 -2.59
C ARG A 41 -4.74 -7.28 -3.62
N GLU A 42 -5.44 -6.22 -3.23
CA GLU A 42 -5.94 -5.22 -4.19
C GLU A 42 -4.80 -4.54 -4.97
N VAL A 43 -3.70 -4.17 -4.27
CA VAL A 43 -2.53 -3.57 -4.90
C VAL A 43 -1.80 -4.59 -5.77
N HIS A 44 -1.55 -5.80 -5.27
CA HIS A 44 -0.81 -6.81 -6.01
C HIS A 44 -1.51 -7.22 -7.31
N GLU A 45 -2.82 -7.42 -7.27
CA GLU A 45 -3.60 -7.80 -8.46
C GLU A 45 -3.72 -6.66 -9.47
N ASP A 46 -3.89 -5.41 -9.02
CA ASP A 46 -3.89 -4.27 -9.94
C ASP A 46 -2.52 -4.06 -10.58
N MET A 47 -1.43 -4.17 -9.81
CA MET A 47 -0.08 -4.18 -10.35
C MET A 47 0.15 -5.32 -11.33
N GLY A 48 -0.43 -6.50 -11.09
CA GLY A 48 -0.35 -7.64 -12.02
C GLY A 48 -1.00 -7.35 -13.37
N ARG A 49 -2.08 -6.56 -13.39
CA ARG A 49 -2.79 -6.15 -14.62
C ARG A 49 -2.16 -4.94 -15.32
N ALA A 50 -1.45 -4.09 -14.59
CA ALA A 50 -0.98 -2.80 -15.08
C ALA A 50 0.45 -2.45 -14.62
N PHE A 51 1.35 -3.44 -14.57
CA PHE A 51 2.70 -3.29 -13.99
C PHE A 51 3.46 -2.08 -14.52
N ASP A 52 3.39 -1.83 -15.83
CA ASP A 52 4.08 -0.72 -16.49
C ASP A 52 3.58 0.68 -16.07
N SER A 53 2.39 0.76 -15.46
CA SER A 53 1.84 2.01 -14.90
C SER A 53 2.43 2.34 -13.53
N TYR A 54 3.10 1.39 -12.88
CA TYR A 54 3.68 1.56 -11.56
C TYR A 54 5.14 2.02 -11.64
N PRO A 55 5.67 2.69 -10.59
CA PRO A 55 7.04 3.16 -10.60
C PRO A 55 8.05 2.01 -10.75
N HIS A 56 8.86 2.05 -11.82
CA HIS A 56 9.97 1.13 -12.05
C HIS A 56 11.16 1.43 -11.15
N ARG A 57 10.99 1.18 -9.86
CA ARG A 57 12.01 1.29 -8.81
C ARG A 57 12.50 -0.12 -8.42
N TRP A 58 13.66 -0.19 -7.76
CA TRP A 58 14.21 -1.43 -7.18
C TRP A 58 14.53 -2.57 -8.18
N GLY A 59 14.57 -2.28 -9.49
CA GLY A 59 14.95 -3.27 -10.51
C GLY A 59 13.98 -4.45 -10.64
N LEU A 60 12.74 -4.30 -10.17
CA LEU A 60 11.74 -5.36 -10.27
C LEU A 60 11.33 -5.60 -11.73
N LYS A 61 11.16 -6.88 -12.08
CA LYS A 61 10.66 -7.33 -13.39
C LYS A 61 9.20 -7.79 -13.36
N LYS A 62 8.65 -7.94 -12.15
CA LYS A 62 7.28 -8.40 -11.88
C LYS A 62 6.86 -7.93 -10.47
N THR A 63 5.59 -8.10 -10.17
CA THR A 63 5.00 -7.87 -8.85
C THR A 63 5.59 -8.79 -7.77
N ASP A 64 5.52 -8.35 -6.52
CA ASP A 64 5.92 -9.10 -5.34
C ASP A 64 4.89 -8.89 -4.21
N SER A 65 4.03 -9.88 -4.01
CA SER A 65 2.93 -9.85 -3.03
C SER A 65 3.41 -9.64 -1.59
N ASN A 66 4.68 -9.88 -1.29
CA ASN A 66 5.26 -9.66 0.02
C ASN A 66 5.50 -8.18 0.35
N ILE A 67 5.62 -7.31 -0.66
CA ILE A 67 6.08 -5.92 -0.46
C ILE A 67 5.34 -4.87 -1.30
N ASP A 68 4.57 -5.25 -2.33
CA ASP A 68 3.91 -4.31 -3.23
C ASP A 68 3.07 -3.26 -2.50
N HIS A 69 2.18 -3.71 -1.63
CA HIS A 69 1.30 -2.89 -0.77
C HIS A 69 2.05 -2.11 0.32
N ARG A 70 3.29 -2.49 0.64
CA ARG A 70 4.10 -1.82 1.67
C ARG A 70 4.90 -0.64 1.12
N ARG A 71 4.88 -0.41 -0.20
CA ARG A 71 5.63 0.66 -0.87
C ARG A 71 4.74 1.87 -1.12
N VAL A 72 5.09 3.00 -0.49
CA VAL A 72 4.36 4.28 -0.65
C VAL A 72 4.09 4.65 -2.12
N PRO A 73 5.08 4.59 -3.05
CA PRO A 73 4.82 4.94 -4.45
C PRO A 73 3.80 4.01 -5.12
N ASN A 74 3.76 2.73 -4.73
CA ASN A 74 2.78 1.78 -5.26
C ASN A 74 1.37 2.12 -4.75
N LEU A 75 1.23 2.42 -3.45
CA LEU A 75 -0.05 2.85 -2.89
C LEU A 75 -0.56 4.14 -3.55
N MET A 76 0.31 5.12 -3.78
CA MET A 76 -0.06 6.36 -4.48
C MET A 76 -0.61 6.06 -5.88
N THR A 77 0.11 5.26 -6.69
CA THR A 77 -0.35 4.86 -8.02
C THR A 77 -1.64 4.04 -7.97
N PHE A 78 -1.77 3.12 -7.02
CA PHE A 78 -2.99 2.34 -6.82
C PHE A 78 -4.19 3.25 -6.54
N PHE A 79 -4.10 4.15 -5.57
CA PHE A 79 -5.20 5.05 -5.22
C PHE A 79 -5.55 6.03 -6.35
N ASP A 80 -4.57 6.51 -7.10
CA ASP A 80 -4.81 7.33 -8.31
C ASP A 80 -5.62 6.53 -9.34
N ARG A 81 -5.23 5.28 -9.60
CA ARG A 81 -5.93 4.38 -10.52
C ARG A 81 -7.34 3.99 -10.06
N GLN A 82 -7.60 3.98 -8.75
CA GLN A 82 -8.94 3.79 -8.19
C GLN A 82 -9.77 5.09 -8.16
N GLY A 83 -9.24 6.22 -8.65
CA GLY A 83 -9.93 7.51 -8.62
C GLY A 83 -10.08 8.09 -7.21
N ALA A 84 -9.25 7.67 -6.26
CA ALA A 84 -9.27 8.12 -4.87
C ALA A 84 -8.37 9.36 -4.61
N SER A 85 -7.80 9.95 -5.67
CA SER A 85 -7.00 11.17 -5.57
C SER A 85 -7.91 12.37 -5.27
N LEU A 86 -7.57 13.12 -4.22
CA LEU A 86 -8.26 14.35 -3.85
C LEU A 86 -7.39 15.56 -4.20
N PRO A 87 -7.99 16.70 -4.62
CA PRO A 87 -7.24 17.92 -4.85
C PRO A 87 -6.48 18.35 -3.59
N VAL A 88 -5.22 18.78 -3.77
CA VAL A 88 -4.46 19.43 -2.71
C VAL A 88 -4.91 20.89 -2.63
N SER A 89 -5.38 21.31 -1.46
CA SER A 89 -5.88 22.66 -1.21
C SER A 89 -5.03 23.37 -0.16
N SER A 90 -4.95 24.69 -0.23
CA SER A 90 -4.39 25.52 0.85
C SER A 90 -5.43 25.90 1.90
N ASP A 91 -6.72 25.59 1.67
CA ASP A 91 -7.79 25.83 2.63
C ASP A 91 -7.85 24.68 3.64
N ALA A 92 -7.59 24.98 4.91
CA ALA A 92 -7.63 24.01 5.99
C ALA A 92 -9.00 23.33 6.14
N ARG A 93 -10.09 23.95 5.67
CA ARG A 93 -11.46 23.42 5.76
C ARG A 93 -11.72 22.26 4.81
N ASP A 94 -10.90 22.09 3.79
CA ASP A 94 -11.02 20.98 2.83
C ASP A 94 -10.51 19.65 3.42
N TYR A 95 -9.83 19.70 4.57
CA TYR A 95 -9.26 18.54 5.25
C TYR A 95 -10.14 18.12 6.44
N LYS A 96 -10.59 16.86 6.44
CA LYS A 96 -11.31 16.27 7.57
C LYS A 96 -10.31 15.71 8.59
N PRO A 97 -10.58 15.83 9.90
CA PRO A 97 -9.81 15.11 10.90
C PRO A 97 -9.95 13.60 10.65
N GLY A 98 -8.86 12.87 10.93
CA GLY A 98 -8.83 11.41 10.92
C GLY A 98 -9.51 10.79 12.12
#